data_AF-A0A519UHB9-F1
#
_entry.id   AF-A0A519UHB9-F1
#
_cell.length_a   1.000
_cell.length_b   1.000
_cell.length_c   1.000
_cell.angle_alpha   90.00
_cell.angle_beta   90.00
_cell.angle_gamma   90.00
#
_symmetry.space_group_name_H-M   'P 1'
#
loop_
_entity.id
_entity.type
_entity.pdbx_description
1 polymer ?
#
loop_
_entity_poly.entity_id
_entity_poly.type
_entity_poly.pdbx_seq_one_letter_code
_entity_poly.pdbx_strand_id
1 'polypeptide(L)'
;MKIRYSFLVLVLCLISAINVFAQSNRRVSGSVIDSTKTAVEGANIKIIAGNDTLQTTTNEKGYFSFSKIKSTSFTLSISSMGYNSFSANYNFGDSKSLELNAIELKFAGNMLKEVEIKSKPNPIRIMQDTVEYNAAAYQVLEGDNVADLIKQFPGLEVDDEYNVKTMGKDMVKLRVDGKDFFTSNVKDFISKLPAAIVAKIQVIDDFGDEANFTGIKIGEPTKMLNIVTKPGMNKGKFGNSGLSGGTNNQLSANASMNFWNGTRQSNGFVNGGTFNNGAGDSKNIGLSATHADKIGKFLNGGGGYNFSNNNSANNNEQAVETVNP
;
A
#
# COMPACT_ATOMS: atom_id res chain seq x y z
N MET A 1 -31.42 18.90 -94.69
CA MET A 1 -31.25 17.91 -93.59
C MET A 1 -30.49 18.44 -92.37
N LYS A 2 -29.54 19.39 -92.49
CA LYS A 2 -28.70 19.89 -91.36
C LYS A 2 -29.46 20.65 -90.26
N ILE A 3 -30.54 21.36 -90.59
CA ILE A 3 -31.35 22.13 -89.62
C ILE A 3 -32.12 21.23 -88.62
N ARG A 4 -32.52 20.01 -89.02
CA ARG A 4 -33.24 19.09 -88.14
C ARG A 4 -32.36 18.53 -87.02
N TYR A 5 -31.08 18.28 -87.29
CA TYR A 5 -30.13 17.80 -86.28
C TYR A 5 -29.71 18.91 -85.31
N SER A 6 -29.58 20.15 -85.78
CA SER A 6 -29.27 21.31 -84.92
C SER A 6 -30.38 21.57 -83.88
N PHE A 7 -31.65 21.46 -84.29
CA PHE A 7 -32.78 21.61 -83.37
C PHE A 7 -32.83 20.48 -82.32
N LEU A 8 -32.48 19.25 -82.71
CA LEU A 8 -32.46 18.10 -81.81
C LEU A 8 -31.33 18.21 -80.77
N VAL A 9 -30.16 18.73 -81.15
CA VAL A 9 -29.05 19.01 -80.22
C VAL A 9 -29.41 20.12 -79.23
N LEU A 10 -30.11 21.18 -79.68
CA LEU A 10 -30.56 22.27 -78.79
C LEU A 10 -31.56 21.76 -77.74
N VAL A 11 -32.53 20.93 -78.13
CA VAL A 11 -33.52 20.34 -77.22
C VAL A 11 -32.85 19.40 -76.21
N LEU A 12 -31.88 18.60 -76.64
CA LEU A 12 -31.11 17.73 -75.74
C LEU A 12 -30.29 18.54 -74.72
N CYS A 13 -29.72 19.67 -75.15
CA CYS A 13 -29.00 20.60 -74.26
C CYS A 13 -29.95 21.23 -73.22
N LEU A 14 -31.15 21.67 -73.61
CA LEU A 14 -32.15 22.19 -72.67
C LEU A 14 -32.62 21.14 -71.65
N ILE A 15 -32.75 19.87 -72.04
CA ILE A 15 -33.14 18.77 -71.13
C ILE A 15 -32.00 18.42 -70.15
N SER A 16 -30.74 18.63 -70.52
CA SER A 16 -29.63 18.47 -69.58
C SER A 16 -29.56 19.61 -68.54
N ALA A 17 -30.02 20.81 -68.88
CA ALA A 17 -30.00 21.97 -67.98
C ALA A 17 -31.02 21.88 -66.82
N ILE A 18 -32.17 21.22 -67.02
CA ILE A 18 -33.18 21.01 -65.96
C ILE A 18 -32.72 20.07 -64.84
N ASN A 19 -31.75 19.19 -65.09
CA ASN A 19 -31.19 18.31 -64.05
C ASN A 19 -30.21 19.03 -63.11
N VAL A 20 -29.74 20.23 -63.46
CA VAL A 20 -28.78 21.00 -62.64
C VAL A 20 -29.46 21.71 -61.45
N PHE A 21 -30.77 21.95 -61.51
CA PHE A 21 -31.53 22.58 -60.41
C PHE A 21 -32.01 21.59 -59.33
N ALA A 22 -31.72 20.29 -59.45
CA ALA A 22 -32.02 19.28 -58.45
C ALA A 22 -30.95 19.16 -57.35
N GLN A 23 -30.13 20.20 -57.13
CA GLN A 23 -29.19 20.23 -56.01
C GLN A 23 -29.98 20.34 -54.71
N SER A 24 -30.05 19.22 -53.97
CA SER A 24 -30.68 19.10 -52.66
C SER A 24 -30.03 20.08 -51.68
N ASN A 25 -30.64 21.26 -51.56
CA ASN A 25 -30.12 22.37 -50.77
C ASN A 25 -30.70 22.32 -49.35
N ARG A 26 -30.59 21.16 -48.68
CA ARG A 26 -31.12 21.03 -47.32
C ARG A 26 -30.24 21.75 -46.31
N ARG A 27 -30.88 22.44 -45.37
CA ARG A 27 -30.22 23.26 -44.33
C ARG A 27 -30.54 22.73 -42.94
N VAL A 28 -29.55 22.68 -42.07
CA VAL A 28 -29.72 22.36 -40.65
C VAL A 28 -29.12 23.47 -39.83
N SER A 29 -29.84 23.96 -38.84
CA SER A 29 -29.34 24.95 -37.87
C SER A 29 -29.77 24.60 -36.46
N GLY A 30 -29.04 25.10 -35.48
CA GLY A 30 -29.35 24.91 -34.07
C GLY A 30 -28.40 25.69 -33.18
N SER A 31 -28.57 25.52 -31.87
CA SER A 31 -27.68 26.07 -30.85
C SER A 31 -27.21 24.99 -29.90
N VAL A 32 -26.01 25.20 -29.33
CA VAL A 32 -25.40 24.33 -28.33
C VAL A 32 -25.26 25.12 -27.04
N ILE A 33 -25.81 24.58 -25.96
CA ILE A 33 -25.76 25.16 -24.62
C ILE A 33 -25.15 24.15 -23.64
N ASP A 34 -24.66 24.63 -22.50
CA ASP A 34 -24.23 23.79 -21.40
C ASP A 34 -25.36 23.54 -20.39
N SER A 35 -25.09 22.74 -19.36
CA SER A 35 -26.02 22.49 -18.25
C SER A 35 -26.33 23.73 -17.39
N THR A 36 -25.58 24.83 -17.54
CA THR A 36 -25.86 26.11 -16.88
C THR A 36 -26.69 27.06 -17.78
N LYS A 37 -27.10 26.58 -18.96
CA LYS A 37 -27.80 27.34 -20.02
C LYS A 37 -26.95 28.45 -20.65
N THR A 38 -25.63 28.35 -20.53
CA THR A 38 -24.66 29.21 -21.20
C THR A 38 -24.35 28.66 -22.60
N ALA A 39 -24.16 29.54 -23.57
CA ALA A 39 -23.80 29.13 -24.92
C ALA A 39 -22.39 28.49 -24.96
N VAL A 40 -22.24 27.38 -25.68
CA VAL A 40 -20.94 26.73 -25.87
C VAL A 40 -20.33 27.21 -27.18
N GLU A 41 -19.38 28.14 -27.07
CA GLU A 41 -18.57 28.61 -28.19
C GLU A 41 -17.53 27.56 -28.63
N GLY A 42 -17.22 27.51 -29.93
CA GLY A 42 -16.14 26.68 -30.46
C GLY A 42 -16.37 25.16 -30.40
N ALA A 43 -17.59 24.70 -30.12
CA ALA A 43 -17.91 23.28 -30.15
C ALA A 43 -17.79 22.73 -31.57
N ASN A 44 -17.07 21.62 -31.75
CA ASN A 44 -16.95 20.94 -33.04
C ASN A 44 -18.23 20.16 -33.32
N ILE A 45 -18.85 20.44 -34.46
CA ILE A 45 -20.08 19.81 -34.90
C ILE A 45 -19.82 19.10 -36.21
N LYS A 46 -20.24 17.84 -36.27
CA LYS A 46 -20.07 16.96 -37.40
C LYS A 46 -21.43 16.39 -37.81
N ILE A 47 -21.75 16.50 -39.09
CA ILE A 47 -22.91 15.85 -39.70
C ILE A 47 -22.39 14.71 -40.58
N ILE A 48 -22.84 13.49 -40.32
CA ILE A 48 -22.55 12.30 -41.12
C ILE A 48 -23.83 11.94 -41.88
N ALA A 49 -23.80 12.07 -43.20
CA ALA A 49 -24.95 11.92 -44.09
C ALA A 49 -24.62 10.86 -45.16
N GLY A 50 -24.83 9.58 -44.85
CA GLY A 50 -24.38 8.47 -45.70
C GLY A 50 -22.86 8.38 -45.72
N ASN A 51 -22.25 8.56 -46.90
CA ASN A 51 -20.79 8.59 -47.08
C ASN A 51 -20.19 10.01 -46.96
N ASP A 52 -21.01 11.04 -46.84
CA ASP A 52 -20.54 12.42 -46.75
C ASP A 52 -20.43 12.88 -45.29
N THR A 53 -19.38 13.63 -44.97
CA THR A 53 -19.14 14.16 -43.63
C THR A 53 -18.88 15.64 -43.71
N LEU A 54 -19.76 16.44 -43.12
CA LEU A 54 -19.63 17.89 -43.01
C LEU A 54 -19.22 18.27 -41.60
N GLN A 55 -18.36 19.28 -41.46
CA GLN A 55 -17.89 19.77 -40.16
C GLN A 55 -18.00 21.29 -40.08
N THR A 56 -18.37 21.80 -38.91
CA THR A 56 -18.39 23.22 -38.57
C THR A 56 -18.15 23.42 -37.08
N THR A 57 -18.02 24.67 -36.65
CA THR A 57 -17.89 25.04 -35.24
C THR A 57 -18.99 26.01 -34.85
N THR A 58 -19.39 26.01 -33.57
CA THR A 58 -20.30 27.03 -33.05
C THR A 58 -19.65 28.41 -32.98
N ASN A 59 -20.45 29.47 -33.15
CA ASN A 59 -20.01 30.85 -32.93
C ASN A 59 -20.07 31.25 -31.44
N GLU A 60 -19.71 32.50 -31.12
CA GLU A 60 -19.77 33.09 -29.76
C GLU A 60 -21.12 32.93 -29.06
N LYS A 61 -22.21 32.82 -29.82
CA LYS A 61 -23.58 32.63 -29.30
C LYS A 61 -24.01 31.16 -29.29
N GLY A 62 -23.10 30.22 -29.54
CA GLY A 62 -23.35 28.78 -29.56
C GLY A 62 -24.10 28.27 -30.79
N TYR A 63 -24.31 29.11 -31.82
CA TYR A 63 -25.08 28.74 -33.01
C TYR A 63 -24.23 28.06 -34.07
N PHE A 64 -24.87 27.14 -34.80
CA PHE A 64 -24.29 26.49 -35.97
C PHE A 64 -25.30 26.40 -37.11
N SER A 65 -24.79 26.31 -38.35
CA SER A 65 -25.60 26.14 -39.54
C SER A 65 -24.83 25.36 -40.61
N PHE A 66 -25.46 24.32 -41.14
CA PHE A 66 -25.00 23.56 -42.30
C PHE A 66 -25.92 23.83 -43.49
N SER A 67 -25.34 23.89 -44.68
CA SER A 67 -26.07 23.99 -45.95
C SER A 67 -25.62 22.86 -46.88
N LYS A 68 -26.40 22.60 -47.93
CA LYS A 68 -26.10 21.62 -48.99
C LYS A 68 -26.05 20.15 -48.52
N ILE A 69 -26.89 19.77 -47.55
CA ILE A 69 -26.97 18.38 -47.10
C ILE A 69 -27.77 17.54 -48.10
N LYS A 70 -27.13 16.51 -48.65
CA LYS A 70 -27.70 15.68 -49.73
C LYS A 70 -28.64 14.57 -49.23
N SER A 71 -28.34 13.99 -48.07
CA SER A 71 -29.13 12.90 -47.49
C SER A 71 -30.44 13.39 -46.86
N THR A 72 -31.43 12.49 -46.76
CA THR A 72 -32.68 12.68 -46.01
C THR A 72 -32.52 12.42 -44.52
N SER A 73 -31.57 11.57 -44.14
CA SER A 73 -31.20 11.28 -42.76
C SER A 73 -29.72 11.56 -42.50
N PHE A 74 -29.39 12.00 -41.30
CA PHE A 74 -28.01 12.27 -40.90
C PHE A 74 -27.80 12.04 -39.40
N THR A 75 -26.57 11.74 -39.03
CA THR A 75 -26.12 11.69 -37.63
C THR A 75 -25.42 12.99 -37.31
N LEU A 76 -25.88 13.69 -36.29
CA LEU A 76 -25.23 14.86 -35.73
C LEU A 76 -24.38 14.44 -34.54
N SER A 77 -23.08 14.71 -34.60
CA SER A 77 -22.13 14.53 -33.51
C SER A 77 -21.59 15.87 -33.07
N ILE A 78 -21.61 16.14 -31.77
CA ILE A 78 -21.11 17.38 -31.17
C ILE A 78 -20.06 17.02 -30.12
N SER A 79 -18.91 17.67 -30.18
CA SER A 79 -17.83 17.49 -29.20
C SER A 79 -17.21 18.85 -28.86
N SER A 80 -17.00 19.08 -27.56
CA SER A 80 -16.30 20.26 -27.06
C SER A 80 -15.37 19.85 -25.92
N MET A 81 -14.29 20.60 -25.72
CA MET A 81 -13.33 20.33 -24.66
C MET A 81 -14.01 20.51 -23.30
N GLY A 82 -13.89 19.51 -22.42
CA GLY A 82 -14.53 19.53 -21.09
C GLY A 82 -16.01 19.10 -21.08
N TYR A 83 -16.57 18.64 -22.20
CA TYR A 83 -17.96 18.18 -22.30
C TYR A 83 -18.04 16.74 -22.82
N ASN A 84 -19.09 16.02 -22.42
CA ASN A 84 -19.39 14.71 -22.99
C ASN A 84 -19.85 14.89 -24.45
N SER A 85 -19.35 14.05 -25.35
CA SER A 85 -19.79 14.09 -26.74
C SER A 85 -21.26 13.71 -26.84
N PHE A 86 -22.00 14.44 -27.66
CA PHE A 86 -23.41 14.18 -27.97
C PHE A 86 -23.51 13.62 -29.38
N SER A 87 -24.33 12.59 -29.57
CA SER A 87 -24.61 12.02 -30.89
C SER A 87 -26.08 11.65 -31.00
N ALA A 88 -26.74 12.12 -32.05
CA ALA A 88 -28.14 11.81 -32.33
C ALA A 88 -28.43 11.75 -33.83
N ASN A 89 -29.39 10.90 -34.20
CA ASN A 89 -29.85 10.76 -35.58
C ASN A 89 -31.05 11.66 -35.83
N TYR A 90 -31.02 12.38 -36.95
CA TYR A 90 -32.07 13.28 -37.38
C TYR A 90 -32.50 12.96 -38.82
N ASN A 91 -33.75 13.25 -39.14
CA ASN A 91 -34.32 13.10 -40.46
C ASN A 91 -35.03 14.40 -40.84
N PHE A 92 -34.86 14.84 -42.08
CA PHE A 92 -35.51 16.03 -42.62
C PHE A 92 -37.02 15.85 -42.83
N GLY A 93 -37.51 14.59 -42.93
CA GLY A 93 -38.88 14.32 -43.35
C GLY A 93 -39.15 14.91 -44.73
N ASP A 94 -40.28 15.62 -44.86
CA ASP A 94 -40.66 16.34 -46.09
C ASP A 94 -40.07 17.77 -46.17
N SER A 95 -39.40 18.24 -45.13
CA SER A 95 -38.85 19.60 -45.08
C SER A 95 -37.48 19.71 -45.76
N LYS A 96 -37.18 20.90 -46.30
CA LYS A 96 -35.83 21.25 -46.81
C LYS A 96 -34.98 21.99 -45.78
N SER A 97 -35.58 22.41 -44.66
CA SER A 97 -34.87 23.08 -43.56
C SER A 97 -35.26 22.47 -42.23
N LEU A 98 -34.29 22.16 -41.39
CA LEU A 98 -34.50 21.61 -40.06
C LEU A 98 -33.81 22.51 -39.02
N GLU A 99 -34.60 23.14 -38.17
CA GLU A 99 -34.10 23.86 -37.00
C GLU A 99 -34.18 22.93 -35.79
N LEU A 100 -33.04 22.71 -35.16
CA LEU A 100 -32.89 21.90 -33.96
C LEU A 100 -33.05 22.80 -32.73
N ASN A 101 -33.78 22.29 -31.73
CA ASN A 101 -33.79 22.89 -30.40
C ASN A 101 -32.38 22.92 -29.81
N ALA A 102 -32.19 23.77 -28.79
CA ALA A 102 -30.91 23.88 -28.10
C ALA A 102 -30.45 22.51 -27.58
N ILE A 103 -29.27 22.08 -28.00
CA ILE A 103 -28.67 20.81 -27.60
C ILE A 103 -27.81 21.07 -26.37
N GLU A 104 -28.19 20.48 -25.24
CA GLU A 104 -27.48 20.61 -23.98
C GLU A 104 -26.31 19.62 -23.90
N LEU A 105 -25.09 20.14 -23.76
CA LEU A 105 -23.90 19.36 -23.46
C LEU A 105 -23.69 19.28 -21.96
N LYS A 106 -23.53 18.05 -21.46
CA LYS A 106 -23.18 17.81 -20.06
C LYS A 106 -21.68 17.95 -19.87
N PHE A 107 -21.28 18.70 -18.85
CA PHE A 107 -19.87 18.81 -18.48
C PHE A 107 -19.28 17.42 -18.20
N ALA A 108 -18.21 17.08 -18.91
CA ALA A 108 -17.43 15.87 -18.68
C ALA A 108 -16.48 16.15 -17.52
N GLY A 109 -17.03 16.17 -16.31
CA GLY A 109 -16.27 16.18 -15.06
C GLY A 109 -15.57 14.84 -14.85
N ASN A 110 -14.66 14.47 -15.75
CA ASN A 110 -13.67 13.45 -15.45
C ASN A 110 -12.70 14.09 -14.46
N MET A 111 -12.99 14.00 -13.17
CA MET A 111 -11.92 13.91 -12.18
C MET A 111 -11.04 12.76 -12.66
N LEU A 112 -9.89 13.09 -13.25
CA LEU A 112 -8.82 12.12 -13.43
C LEU A 112 -8.69 11.43 -12.08
N LYS A 113 -8.83 10.09 -12.04
CA LYS A 113 -8.45 9.33 -10.86
C LYS A 113 -7.02 9.76 -10.56
N GLU A 114 -6.86 10.47 -9.46
CA GLU A 114 -5.57 10.85 -8.94
C GLU A 114 -4.69 9.61 -9.02
N VAL A 115 -3.62 9.68 -9.81
CA VAL A 115 -2.58 8.67 -9.73
C VAL A 115 -1.96 8.91 -8.37
N GLU A 116 -2.49 8.21 -7.36
CA GLU A 116 -1.84 8.10 -6.07
C GLU A 116 -0.50 7.42 -6.36
N ILE A 117 0.53 8.21 -6.59
CA ILE A 117 1.90 7.73 -6.51
C ILE A 117 2.06 7.37 -5.03
N LYS A 118 1.72 6.11 -4.70
CA LYS A 118 2.16 5.48 -3.46
C LYS A 118 3.67 5.38 -3.56
N SER A 119 4.32 6.51 -3.29
CA SER A 119 5.76 6.59 -3.21
C SER A 119 6.20 5.48 -2.27
N LYS A 120 7.18 4.68 -2.68
CA LYS A 120 7.72 3.63 -1.82
C LYS A 120 8.08 4.32 -0.48
N PRO A 121 7.61 3.79 0.65
CA PRO A 121 7.90 4.40 1.94
C PRO A 121 9.42 4.58 2.07
N ASN A 122 9.86 5.76 2.50
CA ASN A 122 11.28 6.03 2.68
C ASN A 122 11.85 4.96 3.65
N PRO A 123 12.79 4.11 3.20
CA PRO A 123 13.26 2.98 4.01
C PRO A 123 14.02 3.42 5.25
N ILE A 124 14.74 4.55 5.18
CA ILE A 124 15.63 5.01 6.24
C ILE A 124 15.50 6.52 6.42
N ARG A 125 15.36 6.96 7.67
CA ARG A 125 15.42 8.36 8.07
C ARG A 125 16.48 8.53 9.15
N ILE A 126 17.53 9.27 8.83
CA ILE A 126 18.60 9.60 9.76
C ILE A 126 18.23 10.90 10.46
N MET A 127 18.15 10.86 11.79
CA MET A 127 17.99 11.99 12.68
C MET A 127 19.30 12.18 13.47
N GLN A 128 19.36 13.20 14.32
CA GLN A 128 20.59 13.53 15.06
C GLN A 128 21.12 12.35 15.90
N ASP A 129 20.26 11.74 16.74
CA ASP A 129 20.64 10.63 17.62
C ASP A 129 19.88 9.33 17.31
N THR A 130 19.19 9.29 16.17
CA THR A 130 18.28 8.17 15.85
C THR A 130 18.31 7.84 14.38
N VAL A 131 18.51 6.56 14.07
CA VAL A 131 18.29 6.02 12.72
C VAL A 131 16.96 5.27 12.73
N GLU A 132 16.00 5.76 11.96
CA GLU A 132 14.67 5.18 11.83
C GLU A 132 14.57 4.37 10.54
N TYR A 133 14.21 3.10 10.66
CA TYR A 133 13.93 2.17 9.57
C TYR A 133 12.42 1.97 9.46
N ASN A 134 11.89 2.13 8.25
CA ASN A 134 10.46 1.95 8.00
C ASN A 134 10.17 0.50 7.62
N ALA A 135 9.43 -0.23 8.46
CA ALA A 135 9.13 -1.65 8.23
C ALA A 135 8.35 -1.87 6.92
N ALA A 136 7.55 -0.90 6.47
CA ALA A 136 6.78 -1.01 5.23
C ALA A 136 7.65 -0.96 3.96
N ALA A 137 8.92 -0.59 4.07
CA ALA A 137 9.86 -0.58 2.95
C ALA A 137 10.57 -1.93 2.73
N TYR A 138 10.39 -2.87 3.65
CA TYR A 138 11.03 -4.19 3.66
C TYR A 138 9.98 -5.30 3.50
N GLN A 139 10.41 -6.47 3.05
CA GLN A 139 9.50 -7.61 2.89
C GLN A 139 9.31 -8.29 4.25
N VAL A 140 8.06 -8.41 4.68
CA VAL A 140 7.67 -9.15 5.88
C VAL A 140 6.80 -10.32 5.44
N LEU A 141 7.32 -11.53 5.58
CA LEU A 141 6.61 -12.76 5.31
C LEU A 141 5.72 -13.15 6.50
N GLU A 142 4.76 -14.03 6.24
CA GLU A 142 3.94 -14.60 7.31
C GLU A 142 4.80 -15.52 8.19
N GLY A 143 4.85 -15.22 9.49
CA GLY A 143 5.70 -15.92 10.46
C GLY A 143 7.01 -15.21 10.80
N ASP A 144 7.40 -14.18 10.06
CA ASP A 144 8.61 -13.41 10.37
C ASP A 144 8.52 -12.74 11.73
N ASN A 145 9.58 -12.88 12.52
CA ASN A 145 9.75 -12.15 13.77
C ASN A 145 10.51 -10.83 13.54
N VAL A 146 10.55 -9.97 14.56
CA VAL A 146 11.25 -8.69 14.48
C VAL A 146 12.75 -8.85 14.21
N ALA A 147 13.37 -9.92 14.70
CA ALA A 147 14.78 -10.18 14.42
C ALA A 147 15.04 -10.44 12.92
N ASP A 148 14.13 -11.15 12.25
CA ASP A 148 14.20 -11.40 10.80
C ASP A 148 14.00 -10.13 9.98
N LEU A 149 13.14 -9.21 10.46
CA LEU A 149 13.02 -7.87 9.88
C LEU A 149 14.31 -7.05 10.07
N ILE A 150 14.94 -7.11 11.25
CA ILE A 150 16.17 -6.37 11.57
C ILE A 150 17.34 -6.81 10.67
N LYS A 151 17.43 -8.10 10.32
CA LYS A 151 18.46 -8.62 9.39
C LYS A 151 18.46 -7.92 8.02
N GLN A 152 17.32 -7.35 7.61
CA GLN A 152 17.21 -6.64 6.33
C GLN A 152 17.69 -5.17 6.42
N PHE A 153 17.95 -4.65 7.62
CA PHE A 153 18.36 -3.26 7.79
C PHE A 153 19.87 -3.09 7.61
N PRO A 154 20.31 -2.10 6.80
CA PRO A 154 21.73 -1.85 6.63
C PRO A 154 22.35 -1.32 7.94
N GLY A 155 23.52 -1.84 8.27
CA GLY A 155 24.28 -1.45 9.47
C GLY A 155 23.80 -2.11 10.77
N LEU A 156 22.86 -3.05 10.68
CA LEU A 156 22.43 -3.91 11.77
C LEU A 156 22.80 -5.35 11.48
N GLU A 157 23.31 -6.03 12.50
CA GLU A 157 23.71 -7.43 12.45
C GLU A 157 22.92 -8.19 13.51
N VAL A 158 22.40 -9.35 13.14
CA VAL A 158 21.71 -10.27 14.06
C VAL A 158 22.38 -11.63 13.92
N ASP A 159 22.92 -12.15 15.02
CA ASP A 159 23.51 -13.48 15.04
C ASP A 159 22.45 -14.60 15.19
N ASP A 160 22.89 -15.85 15.16
CA ASP A 160 22.03 -17.04 15.26
C ASP A 160 21.31 -17.15 16.63
N GLU A 161 21.79 -16.42 17.63
CA GLU A 161 21.22 -16.35 18.98
C GLU A 161 20.30 -15.13 19.16
N TYR A 162 20.04 -14.38 18.08
CA TYR A 162 19.26 -13.16 18.03
C TYR A 162 19.85 -11.97 18.80
N ASN A 163 21.16 -11.94 19.04
CA ASN A 163 21.83 -10.74 19.56
C ASN A 163 21.94 -9.71 18.42
N VAL A 164 21.56 -8.46 18.70
CA VAL A 164 21.56 -7.38 17.71
C VAL A 164 22.74 -6.45 17.96
N LYS A 165 23.52 -6.20 16.91
CA LYS A 165 24.66 -5.28 16.90
C LYS A 165 24.46 -4.17 15.88
N THR A 166 24.95 -2.98 16.20
CA THR A 166 25.12 -1.90 15.24
C THR A 166 26.51 -1.33 15.37
N MET A 167 27.23 -1.16 14.25
CA MET A 167 28.60 -0.60 14.26
C MET A 167 29.53 -1.27 15.29
N GLY A 168 29.40 -2.59 15.49
CA GLY A 168 30.19 -3.35 16.46
C GLY A 168 29.78 -3.21 17.94
N LYS A 169 28.70 -2.47 18.26
CA LYS A 169 28.16 -2.32 19.63
C LYS A 169 26.85 -3.10 19.80
N ASP A 170 26.70 -3.78 20.93
CA ASP A 170 25.49 -4.54 21.28
C ASP A 170 24.29 -3.64 21.62
N MET A 171 23.10 -4.06 21.22
CA MET A 171 21.82 -3.51 21.69
C MET A 171 21.51 -4.01 23.09
N VAL A 172 21.63 -3.14 24.08
CA VAL A 172 21.45 -3.50 25.50
C VAL A 172 20.10 -3.07 26.08
N LYS A 173 19.41 -2.13 25.41
CA LYS A 173 18.11 -1.60 25.85
C LYS A 173 17.06 -1.73 24.76
N LEU A 174 15.83 -2.00 25.17
CA LEU A 174 14.66 -2.09 24.31
C LEU A 174 13.57 -1.15 24.77
N ARG A 175 12.99 -0.41 23.83
CA ARG A 175 11.74 0.34 24.00
C ARG A 175 10.68 -0.18 23.03
N VAL A 176 9.43 -0.08 23.44
CA VAL A 176 8.27 -0.30 22.57
C VAL A 176 7.37 0.94 22.65
N ASP A 177 7.10 1.56 21.51
CA ASP A 177 6.35 2.82 21.41
C ASP A 177 6.92 3.93 22.32
N GLY A 178 8.25 3.99 22.43
CA GLY A 178 8.95 4.96 23.27
C GLY A 178 8.89 4.69 24.78
N LYS A 179 8.32 3.56 25.21
CA LYS A 179 8.30 3.13 26.61
C LYS A 179 9.36 2.07 26.85
N ASP A 180 10.09 2.18 27.95
CA ASP A 180 11.08 1.18 28.36
C ASP A 180 10.41 -0.19 28.50
N PHE A 181 10.97 -1.16 27.80
CA PHE A 181 10.54 -2.54 27.87
C PHE A 181 11.50 -3.28 28.79
N PHE A 182 11.02 -3.65 29.98
CA PHE A 182 11.83 -4.25 31.04
C PHE A 182 12.03 -5.74 30.76
N THR A 183 12.81 -6.05 29.74
CA THR A 183 13.38 -7.38 29.55
C THR A 183 14.88 -7.31 29.85
N SER A 184 15.39 -8.27 30.62
CA SER A 184 16.84 -8.46 30.78
C SER A 184 17.50 -8.91 29.48
N ASN A 185 16.70 -9.21 28.45
CA ASN A 185 17.17 -9.85 27.25
C ASN A 185 16.40 -9.37 26.01
N VAL A 186 17.01 -8.47 25.23
CA VAL A 186 16.44 -7.92 23.99
C VAL A 186 16.12 -9.05 23.00
N LYS A 187 17.00 -10.06 22.92
CA LYS A 187 16.89 -11.20 21.99
C LYS A 187 15.62 -12.03 22.20
N ASP A 188 15.21 -12.22 23.45
CA ASP A 188 14.01 -12.99 23.78
C ASP A 188 12.74 -12.30 23.31
N PHE A 189 12.76 -10.97 23.19
CA PHE A 189 11.62 -10.20 22.74
C PHE A 189 11.53 -10.16 21.22
N ILE A 190 12.62 -9.80 20.54
CA ILE A 190 12.60 -9.65 19.07
C ILE A 190 12.43 -10.98 18.33
N SER A 191 12.86 -12.11 18.93
CA SER A 191 12.67 -13.45 18.37
C SER A 191 11.22 -13.94 18.45
N LYS A 192 10.43 -13.38 19.38
CA LYS A 192 9.04 -13.78 19.63
C LYS A 192 8.02 -12.78 19.11
N LEU A 193 8.42 -11.53 18.89
CA LEU A 193 7.52 -10.49 18.42
C LEU A 193 7.30 -10.62 16.90
N PRO A 194 6.05 -10.71 16.42
CA PRO A 194 5.80 -10.77 14.97
C PRO A 194 6.17 -9.47 14.27
N ALA A 195 6.92 -9.53 13.16
CA ALA A 195 7.31 -8.35 12.38
C ALA A 195 6.10 -7.61 11.79
N ALA A 196 5.00 -8.32 11.53
CA ALA A 196 3.77 -7.76 10.96
C ALA A 196 3.16 -6.63 11.80
N ILE A 197 3.44 -6.57 13.11
CA ILE A 197 2.90 -5.54 14.00
C ILE A 197 3.74 -4.26 14.02
N VAL A 198 4.95 -4.30 13.47
CA VAL A 198 5.91 -3.21 13.52
C VAL A 198 5.62 -2.22 12.41
N ALA A 199 5.57 -0.93 12.75
CA ALA A 199 5.54 0.16 11.79
C ALA A 199 6.95 0.64 11.48
N LYS A 200 7.78 0.80 12.52
CA LYS A 200 9.13 1.36 12.40
C LYS A 200 10.05 0.77 13.46
N ILE A 201 11.33 0.70 13.13
CA ILE A 201 12.40 0.35 14.07
C ILE A 201 13.34 1.54 14.18
N GLN A 202 13.70 1.92 15.39
CA GLN A 202 14.59 3.05 15.66
C GLN A 202 15.80 2.55 16.44
N VAL A 203 16.99 2.88 15.95
CA VAL A 203 18.24 2.70 16.69
C VAL A 203 18.60 4.05 17.29
N ILE A 204 18.65 4.13 18.61
CA ILE A 204 18.82 5.36 19.37
C ILE A 204 20.15 5.31 20.12
N ASP A 205 20.89 6.40 20.07
CA ASP A 205 22.07 6.62 20.91
C ASP A 205 21.63 7.18 22.26
N ASP A 206 21.61 6.32 23.29
CA ASP A 206 21.17 6.65 24.64
C ASP A 206 22.35 7.01 25.53
N PHE A 207 22.40 8.29 25.92
CA PHE A 207 23.40 8.87 26.83
C PHE A 207 22.98 8.79 28.30
N GLY A 208 21.89 8.08 28.61
CA GLY A 208 21.38 7.88 29.96
C GLY A 208 20.33 8.91 30.39
N ASP A 209 19.67 8.63 31.52
CA ASP A 209 18.49 9.37 31.98
C ASP A 209 18.80 10.82 32.34
N GLU A 210 20.00 11.08 32.87
CA GLU A 210 20.46 12.43 33.20
C GLU A 210 20.69 13.28 31.95
N ALA A 211 21.25 12.70 30.88
CA ALA A 211 21.39 13.38 29.59
C ALA A 211 20.03 13.62 28.93
N ASN A 212 19.10 12.66 29.02
CA ASN A 212 17.73 12.80 28.53
C ASN A 212 16.95 13.90 29.27
N PHE A 213 17.29 14.18 30.54
CA PHE A 213 16.64 15.22 31.34
C PHE A 213 17.32 16.59 31.22
N THR A 214 18.65 16.65 31.23
CA THR A 214 19.43 17.90 31.23
C THR A 214 19.77 18.40 29.83
N GLY A 215 19.69 17.54 28.81
CA GLY A 215 20.17 17.81 27.45
C GLY A 215 21.69 17.77 27.30
N ILE A 216 22.43 17.51 28.38
CA ILE A 216 23.90 17.47 28.40
C ILE A 216 24.35 16.03 28.18
N LYS A 217 24.97 15.77 27.03
CA LYS A 217 25.48 14.45 26.65
C LYS A 217 26.93 14.30 27.11
N ILE A 218 27.18 13.39 28.05
CA ILE A 218 28.51 13.11 28.59
C ILE A 218 28.79 11.62 28.45
N GLY A 219 29.92 11.26 27.86
CA GLY A 219 30.38 9.87 27.71
C GLY A 219 29.95 9.18 26.41
N GLU A 220 30.28 7.89 26.31
CA GLU A 220 29.94 7.03 25.18
C GLU A 220 28.46 6.60 25.24
N PRO A 221 27.67 6.78 24.16
CA PRO A 221 26.27 6.38 24.17
C PRO A 221 26.15 4.86 24.16
N THR A 222 25.19 4.36 24.92
CA THR A 222 24.70 2.98 24.80
C THR A 222 23.71 2.90 23.65
N LYS A 223 23.75 1.81 22.89
CA LYS A 223 22.84 1.64 21.77
C LYS A 223 21.52 1.01 22.25
N MET A 224 20.41 1.64 21.86
CA MET A 224 19.06 1.25 22.25
C MET A 224 18.20 0.99 21.02
N LEU A 225 17.41 -0.08 21.07
CA LEU A 225 16.41 -0.41 20.05
C LEU A 225 15.04 0.09 20.50
N ASN A 226 14.34 0.87 19.68
CA ASN A 226 12.94 1.23 19.90
C ASN A 226 12.06 0.68 18.77
N ILE A 227 11.07 -0.13 19.15
CA ILE A 227 10.11 -0.75 18.24
C ILE A 227 8.83 0.09 18.26
N VAL A 228 8.47 0.70 17.14
CA VAL A 228 7.22 1.44 16.99
C VAL A 228 6.19 0.52 16.35
N THR A 229 5.10 0.27 17.05
CA THR A 229 4.00 -0.58 16.57
C THR A 229 3.08 0.18 15.64
N LYS A 230 2.35 -0.54 14.77
CA LYS A 230 1.30 0.07 13.95
C LYS A 230 0.17 0.60 14.85
N PRO A 231 -0.55 1.66 14.42
CA PRO A 231 -1.67 2.19 15.18
C PRO A 231 -2.67 1.09 15.58
N GLY A 232 -3.03 1.04 16.86
CA GLY A 232 -3.92 0.01 17.42
C GLY A 232 -3.25 -1.30 17.83
N MET A 233 -1.95 -1.47 17.52
CA MET A 233 -1.16 -2.66 17.90
C MET A 233 -0.32 -2.45 19.19
N ASN A 234 -0.53 -1.34 19.88
CA ASN A 234 0.01 -1.05 21.22
C ASN A 234 -0.64 -1.87 22.36
N LYS A 235 -1.54 -2.78 21.99
CA LYS A 235 -2.15 -3.82 22.82
C LYS A 235 -2.05 -5.12 22.06
N GLY A 236 -1.52 -6.15 22.69
CA GLY A 236 -1.24 -7.40 21.97
C GLY A 236 -1.14 -8.59 22.89
N LYS A 237 -1.45 -9.74 22.31
CA LYS A 237 -1.27 -11.06 22.91
C LYS A 237 -0.51 -11.89 21.89
N PHE A 238 0.61 -12.45 22.29
CA PHE A 238 1.42 -13.29 21.42
C PHE A 238 2.04 -14.40 22.25
N GLY A 239 2.28 -15.53 21.61
CA GLY A 239 2.78 -16.71 22.29
C GLY A 239 3.31 -17.69 21.27
N ASN A 240 4.07 -18.65 21.76
CA ASN A 240 4.55 -19.77 20.97
C ASN A 240 4.37 -21.06 21.75
N SER A 241 4.36 -22.16 21.03
CA SER A 241 4.41 -23.49 21.58
C SER A 241 5.32 -24.33 20.71
N GLY A 242 6.25 -25.05 21.33
CA GLY A 242 7.20 -25.90 20.64
C GLY A 242 7.18 -27.31 21.22
N LEU A 243 7.33 -28.28 20.32
CA LEU A 243 7.62 -29.67 20.65
C LEU A 243 8.89 -30.05 19.90
N SER A 244 9.86 -30.63 20.59
CA SER A 244 11.13 -31.07 20.01
C SER A 244 11.40 -32.50 20.42
N GLY A 245 11.87 -33.32 19.48
CA GLY A 245 12.22 -34.72 19.71
C GLY A 245 13.53 -35.07 19.02
N GLY A 246 14.34 -35.94 19.63
CA GLY A 246 15.62 -36.38 19.11
C GLY A 246 15.92 -37.85 19.45
N THR A 247 17.01 -38.37 18.88
CA THR A 247 17.57 -39.67 19.28
C THR A 247 18.01 -39.65 20.75
N ASN A 248 18.12 -40.82 21.38
CA ASN A 248 18.48 -40.96 22.80
C ASN A 248 17.44 -40.32 23.75
N ASN A 249 16.16 -40.64 23.57
CA ASN A 249 15.08 -40.24 24.51
C ASN A 249 15.01 -38.74 24.81
N GLN A 250 15.41 -37.90 23.84
CA GLN A 250 15.34 -36.45 23.95
C GLN A 250 13.95 -36.01 23.53
N LEU A 251 13.18 -35.45 24.48
CA LEU A 251 11.86 -34.90 24.24
C LEU A 251 11.72 -33.62 25.04
N SER A 252 11.33 -32.52 24.41
CA SER A 252 11.02 -31.28 25.11
C SER A 252 9.76 -30.62 24.56
N ALA A 253 9.07 -29.95 25.46
CA ALA A 253 7.88 -29.17 25.19
C ALA A 253 8.04 -27.81 25.85
N ASN A 254 7.61 -26.76 25.17
CA ASN A 254 7.55 -25.43 25.74
C ASN A 254 6.31 -24.69 25.23
N ALA A 255 5.81 -23.78 26.05
CA ALA A 255 4.81 -22.82 25.65
C ALA A 255 5.04 -21.50 26.37
N SER A 256 4.87 -20.40 25.65
CA SER A 256 4.91 -19.05 26.23
C SER A 256 3.70 -18.25 25.78
N MET A 257 3.22 -17.37 26.67
CA MET A 257 2.25 -16.35 26.36
C MET A 257 2.68 -15.03 26.95
N ASN A 258 2.49 -13.98 26.17
CA ASN A 258 2.88 -12.63 26.50
C ASN A 258 1.70 -11.71 26.19
N PHE A 259 1.44 -10.79 27.11
CA PHE A 259 0.35 -9.82 27.06
C PHE A 259 0.94 -8.45 27.33
N TRP A 260 0.72 -7.49 26.42
CA TRP A 260 1.05 -6.09 26.68
C TRP A 260 -0.17 -5.20 26.43
N ASN A 261 -0.30 -4.18 27.26
CA ASN A 261 -1.25 -3.09 27.07
C ASN A 261 -0.60 -1.80 27.57
N GLY A 262 0.08 -1.10 26.67
CA GLY A 262 0.89 0.06 27.03
C GLY A 262 2.01 -0.30 28.00
N THR A 263 1.95 0.22 29.23
CA THR A 263 2.95 -0.03 30.29
C THR A 263 2.72 -1.34 31.04
N ARG A 264 1.52 -1.92 30.94
CA ARG A 264 1.16 -3.14 31.64
C ARG A 264 1.62 -4.34 30.83
N GLN A 265 2.47 -5.16 31.41
CA GLN A 265 3.11 -6.30 30.77
C GLN A 265 2.92 -7.55 31.62
N SER A 266 2.48 -8.64 31.01
CA SER A 266 2.40 -9.94 31.67
C SER A 266 3.00 -10.99 30.76
N ASN A 267 3.85 -11.86 31.29
CA ASN A 267 4.33 -13.03 30.56
C ASN A 267 4.13 -14.28 31.40
N GLY A 268 3.90 -15.40 30.74
CA GLY A 268 3.88 -16.73 31.32
C GLY A 268 4.61 -17.69 30.41
N PHE A 269 5.41 -18.56 31.00
CA PHE A 269 6.18 -19.57 30.29
C PHE A 269 6.11 -20.89 31.03
N VAL A 270 6.02 -21.98 30.28
CA VAL A 270 6.16 -23.33 30.77
C VAL A 270 7.08 -24.10 29.85
N ASN A 271 7.98 -24.88 30.42
CA ASN A 271 8.80 -25.82 29.68
C ASN A 271 8.98 -27.11 30.45
N GLY A 272 9.16 -28.19 29.73
CA GLY A 272 9.49 -29.47 30.33
C GLY A 272 10.16 -30.37 29.30
N GLY A 273 11.08 -31.20 29.75
CA GLY A 273 11.77 -32.11 28.85
C GLY A 273 12.61 -33.15 29.54
N THR A 274 13.00 -34.14 28.75
CA THR A 274 14.01 -35.14 29.07
C THR A 274 15.13 -35.01 28.05
N PHE A 275 16.38 -35.05 28.52
CA PHE A 275 17.56 -34.99 27.69
C PHE A 275 18.56 -36.06 28.13
N ASN A 276 18.92 -36.96 27.22
CA ASN A 276 19.97 -37.95 27.43
C ASN A 276 21.04 -37.80 26.36
N ASN A 277 22.29 -37.68 26.80
CA ASN A 277 23.47 -37.48 25.96
C ASN A 277 24.47 -38.64 26.02
N GLY A 278 24.06 -39.81 26.51
CA GLY A 278 24.93 -40.98 26.72
C GLY A 278 25.77 -40.96 28.00
N ALA A 279 26.08 -39.79 28.55
CA ALA A 279 26.77 -39.64 29.85
C ALA A 279 25.80 -39.50 31.03
N GLY A 280 24.52 -39.25 30.75
CA GLY A 280 23.49 -39.11 31.78
C GLY A 280 22.12 -38.76 31.22
N ASP A 281 21.13 -38.84 32.09
CA ASP A 281 19.74 -38.44 31.88
C ASP A 281 19.44 -37.18 32.70
N SER A 282 18.86 -36.17 32.08
CA SER A 282 18.32 -35.00 32.78
C SER A 282 16.85 -34.80 32.46
N LYS A 283 16.07 -34.42 33.48
CA LYS A 283 14.65 -34.08 33.37
C LYS A 283 14.44 -32.71 33.97
N ASN A 284 13.92 -31.79 33.17
CA ASN A 284 13.61 -30.45 33.61
C ASN A 284 12.11 -30.18 33.51
N ILE A 285 11.58 -29.41 34.45
CA ILE A 285 10.30 -28.72 34.32
C ILE A 285 10.46 -27.32 34.88
N GLY A 286 9.98 -26.33 34.13
CA GLY A 286 10.02 -24.94 34.50
C GLY A 286 8.67 -24.29 34.25
N LEU A 287 8.32 -23.37 35.14
CA LEU A 287 7.15 -22.52 35.03
C LEU A 287 7.52 -21.14 35.52
N SER A 288 7.22 -20.11 34.74
CA SER A 288 7.36 -18.74 35.17
C SER A 288 6.15 -17.90 34.79
N ALA A 289 5.86 -16.92 35.61
CA ALA A 289 4.88 -15.89 35.32
C ALA A 289 5.38 -14.57 35.88
N THR A 290 5.35 -13.50 35.09
CA THR A 290 5.73 -12.17 35.55
C THR A 290 4.66 -11.17 35.19
N HIS A 291 4.41 -10.22 36.08
CA HIS A 291 3.57 -9.07 35.85
C HIS A 291 4.34 -7.80 36.17
N ALA A 292 4.28 -6.80 35.30
CA ALA A 292 4.84 -5.48 35.53
C ALA A 292 3.83 -4.42 35.06
N ASP A 293 3.70 -3.35 35.83
CA ASP A 293 2.91 -2.19 35.45
C ASP A 293 3.54 -0.90 36.00
N LYS A 294 3.13 0.22 35.43
CA LYS A 294 3.54 1.54 35.86
C LYS A 294 2.56 2.07 36.89
N ILE A 295 3.01 2.29 38.13
CA ILE A 295 2.23 2.83 39.24
C ILE A 295 2.48 4.35 39.30
N GLY A 296 1.68 5.12 38.56
CA GLY A 296 1.83 6.58 38.47
C GLY A 296 2.89 7.04 37.46
N LYS A 297 3.34 8.30 37.53
CA LYS A 297 4.29 8.84 36.53
C LYS A 297 5.74 8.36 36.74
N PHE A 298 6.12 8.05 37.97
CA PHE A 298 7.52 7.83 38.37
C PHE A 298 7.79 6.48 39.05
N LEU A 299 6.77 5.70 39.40
CA LEU A 299 6.95 4.41 40.07
C LEU A 299 6.64 3.27 39.10
N ASN A 300 7.52 2.27 39.06
CA ASN A 300 7.29 1.01 38.36
C ASN A 300 7.12 -0.08 39.40
N GLY A 301 6.10 -0.94 39.24
CA GLY A 301 5.81 -2.04 40.16
C GLY A 301 5.62 -3.35 39.39
N GLY A 302 6.24 -4.41 39.85
CA GLY A 302 6.11 -5.72 39.23
C GLY A 302 6.45 -6.85 40.19
N GLY A 303 5.99 -8.05 39.85
CA GLY A 303 6.21 -9.27 40.60
C GLY A 303 6.25 -10.47 39.66
N GLY A 304 7.05 -11.47 40.01
CA GLY A 304 7.18 -12.68 39.22
C GLY A 304 7.27 -13.92 40.10
N TYR A 305 6.75 -15.02 39.58
CA TYR A 305 6.92 -16.36 40.12
C TYR A 305 7.77 -17.16 39.14
N ASN A 306 8.78 -17.85 39.65
CA ASN A 306 9.63 -18.74 38.88
C ASN A 306 9.79 -20.05 39.65
N PHE A 307 9.42 -21.15 39.01
CA PHE A 307 9.61 -22.50 39.49
C PHE A 307 10.45 -23.25 38.47
N SER A 308 11.50 -23.92 38.93
CA SER A 308 12.34 -24.78 38.10
C SER A 308 12.75 -25.98 38.92
N ASN A 309 12.52 -27.17 38.38
CA ASN A 309 12.98 -28.42 38.94
C ASN A 309 13.80 -29.16 37.88
N ASN A 310 15.05 -29.46 38.22
CA ASN A 310 15.96 -30.19 37.34
C ASN A 310 16.51 -31.40 38.09
N ASN A 311 16.32 -32.58 37.53
CA ASN A 311 16.81 -33.83 38.07
C ASN A 311 17.76 -34.47 37.05
N SER A 312 19.01 -34.68 37.45
CA SER A 312 20.06 -35.22 36.59
C SER A 312 20.68 -36.46 37.21
N ALA A 313 20.79 -37.53 36.44
CA ALA A 313 21.51 -38.75 36.77
C ALA A 313 22.67 -38.92 35.79
N ASN A 314 23.89 -39.02 36.31
CA ASN A 314 25.11 -39.16 35.50
C ASN A 314 25.72 -40.54 35.75
N ASN A 315 26.16 -41.21 34.67
CA ASN A 315 26.93 -42.44 34.74
C ASN A 315 28.39 -42.12 34.41
N ASN A 316 29.31 -42.51 35.29
CA ASN A 316 30.74 -42.29 35.11
C ASN A 316 31.44 -43.65 35.09
N GLU A 317 31.86 -44.12 33.91
CA GLU A 317 32.63 -45.34 33.75
C GLU A 317 34.12 -45.00 33.60
N GLN A 318 34.95 -45.50 34.52
CA GLN A 318 36.41 -45.40 34.41
C GLN A 318 36.97 -46.77 34.00
N ALA A 319 37.48 -46.88 32.78
CA ALA A 319 38.23 -48.04 32.34
C ALA A 319 39.73 -47.80 32.62
N VAL A 320 40.33 -48.58 33.51
CA VAL A 320 41.78 -48.61 33.71
C VAL A 320 42.36 -49.69 32.81
N GLU A 321 42.87 -49.30 31.64
CA GLU A 321 43.70 -50.20 30.85
C GLU A 321 45.09 -50.30 31.49
N THR A 322 45.37 -51.45 32.10
CA THR A 322 46.72 -51.78 32.56
C THR A 322 47.51 -52.26 31.35
N VAL A 323 48.38 -51.41 30.82
CA VAL A 323 49.38 -51.83 29.84
C VAL A 323 50.48 -52.56 30.60
N ASN A 324 50.55 -53.88 30.45
CA ASN A 324 51.68 -54.65 30.96
C ASN A 324 52.91 -54.34 30.07
N PRO A 325 54.06 -53.93 30.67
CA PRO A 325 55.27 -53.57 29.92
C PRO A 325 55.92 -54.75 29.19
#